data_AF-A0A1I7DJK7-F1
#
_entry.id   AF-A0A1I7DJK7-F1
#
_cell.length_a   1.000
_cell.length_b   1.000
_cell.length_c   1.000
_cell.angle_alpha   90.00
_cell.angle_beta   90.00
_cell.angle_gamma   90.00
#
_symmetry.space_group_name_H-M   'P 1'
#
loop_
_entity.id
_entity.type
_entity.pdbx_description
1 polymer ?
#
loop_
_entity_poly.entity_id
_entity_poly.type
_entity_poly.pdbx_seq_one_letter_code
_entity_poly.pdbx_strand_id
1 'polypeptide(L)'
;MEVRIIVETTFENGTTKRHRVGYLSRPFRRTQPEGFGLLLEDAKIILRQLQNAILRDQIEEISAASRICPDCDGVRAIHDYRSRVLDTLFGRFKVKAPRIRCCACNAKSDVVLGGPLSPLARFFPDRSTPEM
;
A
#
# COMPACT_ATOMS: atom_id res chain seq x y z
N MET A 1 19.85 -12.55 21.86
CA MET A 1 18.41 -12.29 21.74
C MET A 1 18.10 -12.05 20.28
N GLU A 2 17.06 -12.70 19.76
CA GLU A 2 16.60 -12.52 18.40
C GLU A 2 15.16 -12.00 18.45
N VAL A 3 14.86 -10.96 17.67
CA VAL A 3 13.54 -10.35 17.59
C VAL A 3 13.05 -10.43 16.15
N ARG A 4 11.82 -10.90 15.96
CA ARG A 4 11.14 -10.93 14.66
C ARG A 4 9.92 -10.04 14.76
N ILE A 5 9.78 -9.12 13.81
CA ILE A 5 8.64 -8.20 13.75
C ILE A 5 7.81 -8.57 12.54
N ILE A 6 6.56 -8.93 12.81
CA ILE A 6 5.59 -9.38 11.82
C ILE A 6 4.38 -8.46 11.94
N VAL A 7 3.91 -7.94 10.81
CA VAL A 7 2.62 -7.27 10.71
C VAL A 7 1.64 -8.24 10.07
N GLU A 8 0.43 -8.28 10.61
CA GLU A 8 -0.69 -9.03 10.05
C GLU A 8 -1.78 -8.04 9.70
N THR A 9 -2.20 -8.06 8.43
CA THR A 9 -3.32 -7.28 7.92
C THR A 9 -4.53 -8.21 7.85
N THR A 10 -5.65 -7.78 8.42
CA THR A 10 -6.96 -8.41 8.20
C THR A 10 -7.76 -7.50 7.28
N PHE A 11 -8.14 -8.02 6.12
CA PHE A 11 -8.90 -7.29 5.10
C PHE A 11 -10.39 -7.31 5.41
N GLU A 12 -11.16 -6.42 4.79
CA GLU A 12 -12.62 -6.35 4.99
C GLU A 12 -13.35 -7.66 4.62
N ASN A 13 -12.79 -8.44 3.70
CA ASN A 13 -13.32 -9.75 3.32
C ASN A 13 -12.97 -10.88 4.32
N GLY A 14 -12.35 -10.56 5.45
CA GLY A 14 -11.94 -11.50 6.50
C GLY A 14 -10.67 -12.30 6.19
N THR A 15 -10.06 -12.12 5.02
CA THR A 15 -8.76 -12.74 4.71
C THR A 15 -7.65 -12.04 5.48
N THR A 16 -6.56 -12.77 5.75
CA THR A 16 -5.40 -12.22 6.44
C THR A 16 -4.12 -12.38 5.63
N LYS A 17 -3.17 -11.46 5.82
CA LYS A 17 -1.87 -11.50 5.17
C LYS A 17 -0.80 -11.04 6.13
N ARG A 18 0.30 -11.79 6.18
CA ARG A 18 1.42 -11.55 7.10
C ARG A 18 2.65 -11.09 6.34
N HIS A 19 3.29 -10.05 6.85
CA HIS A 19 4.57 -9.55 6.33
C HIS A 19 5.61 -9.51 7.43
N ARG A 20 6.81 -10.02 7.15
CA ARG A 20 7.96 -9.79 8.03
C ARG A 20 8.55 -8.43 7.71
N VAL A 21 8.45 -7.50 8.65
CA VAL A 21 8.89 -6.10 8.48
C VAL A 21 10.22 -5.80 9.18
N GLY A 22 10.67 -6.70 10.05
CA GLY A 22 11.92 -6.49 10.78
C GLY A 22 12.52 -7.75 11.37
N TYR A 23 13.82 -7.66 11.63
CA TYR A 23 14.58 -8.64 12.37
C TYR A 23 15.74 -7.97 13.08
N LEU A 24 15.88 -8.22 14.38
CA LEU A 24 16.96 -7.68 15.19
C LEU A 24 17.71 -8.82 15.88
N SER A 25 19.03 -8.85 15.74
CA SER A 25 19.90 -9.73 16.51
C SER A 25 20.70 -8.91 17.51
N ARG A 26 20.56 -9.26 18.79
CA ARG A 26 21.19 -8.60 19.94
C ARG A 26 21.70 -9.67 20.92
N PRO A 27 22.84 -10.31 20.65
CA PRO A 27 23.42 -11.28 21.57
C PRO A 27 23.98 -10.57 22.80
N PHE A 28 23.42 -10.85 23.99
CA PHE A 28 23.79 -10.21 25.26
C PHE A 28 25.30 -10.15 25.51
N ARG A 29 26.04 -11.22 25.15
CA ARG A 29 27.50 -11.30 25.31
C ARG A 29 28.30 -10.28 24.47
N ARG A 30 27.67 -9.61 23.49
CA ARG A 30 28.30 -8.61 22.61
C ARG A 30 27.58 -7.25 22.67
N THR A 31 26.58 -7.10 23.53
CA THR A 31 25.79 -5.87 23.61
C THR A 31 26.51 -4.85 24.49
N GLN A 32 26.79 -3.67 23.91
CA GLN A 32 27.23 -2.48 24.63
C GLN A 32 26.03 -1.57 24.96
N PRO A 33 26.14 -0.60 25.88
CA PRO A 33 25.05 0.31 26.25
C PRO A 33 24.33 0.96 25.06
N GLU A 34 25.06 1.30 24.00
CA GLU A 34 24.55 1.93 22.77
C GLU A 34 23.70 0.97 21.93
N GLY A 35 23.83 -0.34 22.16
CA GLY A 35 23.07 -1.39 21.49
C GLY A 35 21.78 -1.79 22.21
N PHE A 36 21.43 -1.11 23.30
CA PHE A 36 20.18 -1.38 24.04
C PHE A 36 18.98 -0.68 23.40
N GLY A 37 17.85 -1.39 23.39
CA GLY A 37 16.59 -0.90 22.84
C GLY A 37 16.53 -0.96 21.31
N LEU A 38 15.61 -0.21 20.74
CA LEU A 38 15.44 -0.05 19.30
C LEU A 38 16.34 1.11 18.84
N LEU A 39 17.33 0.82 17.99
CA LEU A 39 18.22 1.85 17.49
C LEU A 39 17.50 2.68 16.43
N LEU A 40 17.93 3.93 16.24
CA LEU A 40 17.34 4.82 15.24
C LEU A 40 17.39 4.21 13.82
N GLU A 41 18.51 3.56 13.46
CA GLU A 41 18.63 2.90 12.16
C GLU A 41 17.72 1.67 12.04
N ASP A 42 17.54 0.90 13.13
CA ASP A 42 16.56 -0.18 13.14
C ASP A 42 15.15 0.38 12.91
N ALA A 43 14.79 1.45 13.63
CA ALA A 43 13.48 2.09 13.55
C ALA A 43 13.20 2.60 12.13
N LYS A 44 14.15 3.30 11.49
CA LYS A 44 14.01 3.75 10.10
C LYS A 44 13.74 2.60 9.14
N ILE A 45 14.49 1.50 9.27
CA ILE A 45 14.32 0.31 8.42
C ILE A 45 12.95 -0.31 8.66
N ILE A 46 12.58 -0.54 9.92
CA ILE A 46 11.31 -1.16 10.30
C ILE A 46 10.13 -0.32 9.84
N LEU A 47 10.15 0.99 10.08
CA LEU A 47 9.08 1.91 9.67
C LEU A 47 8.93 1.96 8.15
N ARG A 48 10.04 1.96 7.40
CA ARG A 48 9.99 1.89 5.93
C ARG A 48 9.37 0.59 5.44
N GLN A 49 9.72 -0.55 6.05
CA GLN A 49 9.14 -1.85 5.68
C GLN A 49 7.67 -1.96 6.07
N LEU A 50 7.31 -1.44 7.24
CA LEU A 50 5.93 -1.37 7.71
C LEU A 50 5.07 -0.51 6.78
N GLN A 51 5.55 0.69 6.43
CA GLN A 51 4.88 1.56 5.46
C GLN A 51 4.68 0.86 4.11
N ASN A 52 5.70 0.16 3.61
CA ASN A 52 5.58 -0.59 2.35
C ASN A 52 4.56 -1.73 2.43
N ALA A 53 4.49 -2.46 3.55
CA ALA A 53 3.54 -3.55 3.75
C ALA A 53 2.10 -3.02 3.76
N ILE A 54 1.82 -2.03 4.61
CA ILE A 54 0.50 -1.40 4.74
C ILE A 54 0.07 -0.79 3.41
N LEU A 55 0.94 0.01 2.79
CA LEU A 55 0.64 0.68 1.52
C LEU A 55 0.28 -0.32 0.42
N ARG A 56 1.01 -1.44 0.32
CA ARG A 56 0.72 -2.47 -0.71
C ARG A 56 -0.62 -3.16 -0.46
N ASP A 57 -0.91 -3.49 0.78
CA ASP A 57 -2.17 -4.15 1.13
C ASP A 57 -3.37 -3.21 0.90
N GLN A 58 -3.26 -1.93 1.26
CA GLN A 58 -4.28 -0.92 0.95
C GLN A 58 -4.47 -0.74 -0.56
N ILE A 59 -3.39 -0.70 -1.34
CA ILE A 59 -3.48 -0.60 -2.80
C ILE A 59 -4.18 -1.82 -3.39
N GLU A 60 -3.90 -3.02 -2.89
CA GLU A 60 -4.54 -4.26 -3.30
C GLU A 60 -6.05 -4.22 -3.03
N GLU A 61 -6.43 -3.86 -1.80
CA GLU A 61 -7.83 -3.78 -1.36
C GLU A 61 -8.61 -2.71 -2.14
N ILE A 62 -8.09 -1.49 -2.23
CA ILE A 62 -8.70 -0.39 -3.00
C ILE A 62 -8.81 -0.79 -4.48
N SER A 63 -7.81 -1.48 -5.03
CA SER A 63 -7.85 -1.94 -6.41
C SER A 63 -8.96 -2.96 -6.63
N ALA A 64 -9.13 -3.91 -5.70
CA ALA A 64 -10.19 -4.92 -5.76
C ALA A 64 -11.58 -4.28 -5.62
N ALA A 65 -11.78 -3.43 -4.61
CA ALA A 65 -13.03 -2.70 -4.39
C ALA A 65 -13.38 -1.81 -5.60
N SER A 66 -12.39 -1.14 -6.18
CA SER A 66 -12.57 -0.29 -7.38
C SER A 66 -12.92 -1.08 -8.64
N ARG A 67 -12.87 -2.42 -8.64
CA ARG A 67 -13.38 -3.21 -9.77
C ARG A 67 -14.90 -3.33 -9.74
N ILE A 68 -15.55 -3.21 -8.60
CA ILE A 68 -17.01 -3.28 -8.52
C ILE A 68 -17.61 -1.92 -8.91
N CYS A 69 -18.55 -1.90 -9.86
CA CYS A 69 -19.24 -0.67 -10.22
C CYS A 69 -20.24 -0.31 -9.11
N PRO A 70 -20.21 0.92 -8.56
CA PRO A 70 -21.12 1.30 -7.48
C PRO A 70 -22.58 1.43 -7.93
N ASP A 71 -22.85 1.53 -9.24
CA ASP A 71 -24.20 1.75 -9.77
C ASP A 71 -24.93 0.44 -10.12
N CYS A 72 -24.19 -0.63 -10.46
CA CYS A 72 -24.78 -1.88 -10.94
C CYS A 72 -24.11 -3.15 -10.41
N ASP A 73 -23.14 -3.00 -9.50
CA ASP A 73 -22.30 -4.08 -8.93
C ASP A 73 -21.53 -4.92 -9.96
N GLY A 74 -21.53 -4.51 -11.23
CA GLY A 74 -20.82 -5.18 -12.31
C GLY A 74 -19.30 -5.12 -12.11
N VAL A 75 -18.62 -6.23 -12.39
CA VAL A 75 -17.15 -6.31 -12.32
C VAL A 75 -16.53 -5.62 -13.54
N ARG A 76 -15.83 -4.51 -13.29
CA ARG A 76 -15.08 -3.74 -14.27
C ARG A 76 -13.77 -4.45 -14.65
N ALA A 77 -13.48 -4.42 -15.94
CA ALA A 77 -12.25 -4.97 -16.49
C ALA A 77 -11.04 -4.08 -16.18
N ILE A 78 -9.88 -4.72 -15.99
CA ILE A 78 -8.61 -4.00 -15.91
C ILE A 78 -8.20 -3.58 -17.32
N HIS A 79 -7.84 -2.30 -17.48
CA HIS A 79 -7.34 -1.77 -18.75
C HIS A 79 -5.86 -2.11 -18.92
N ASP A 80 -5.03 -1.73 -17.95
CA ASP A 80 -3.61 -2.06 -17.88
C ASP A 80 -3.12 -1.92 -16.42
N TYR A 81 -1.84 -2.24 -16.18
CA TYR A 81 -1.16 -1.94 -14.94
C TYR A 81 -0.08 -0.88 -15.17
N ARG A 82 -0.01 0.11 -14.28
CA ARG A 82 1.00 1.17 -14.34
C ARG A 82 1.80 1.22 -13.04
N SER A 83 3.10 1.45 -13.20
CA SER A 83 3.96 1.80 -12.07
C SER A 83 3.70 3.25 -11.68
N ARG A 84 3.61 3.50 -10.38
CA ARG A 84 3.58 4.82 -9.76
C ARG A 84 4.62 4.88 -8.66
N VAL A 85 5.19 6.06 -8.46
CA VAL A 85 6.04 6.34 -7.31
C VAL A 85 5.19 7.14 -6.33
N LEU A 86 5.20 6.73 -5.07
CA LEU A 86 4.51 7.39 -3.97
C LEU A 86 5.55 7.82 -2.94
N ASP A 87 5.54 9.10 -2.60
CA ASP A 87 6.39 9.68 -1.56
C ASP A 87 5.64 9.72 -0.23
N THR A 88 6.30 9.30 0.84
CA THR A 88 5.74 9.29 2.19
C THR A 88 6.84 9.73 3.15
N LEU A 89 6.46 10.16 4.35
CA LEU A 89 7.42 10.51 5.40
C LEU A 89 8.43 9.37 5.69
N PHE A 90 8.00 8.11 5.52
CA PHE A 90 8.82 6.92 5.77
C PHE A 90 9.57 6.41 4.52
N GLY A 91 9.50 7.15 3.41
CA GLY A 91 10.28 6.91 2.21
C GLY A 91 9.48 6.93 0.90
N ARG A 92 10.23 6.74 -0.18
CA ARG A 92 9.74 6.65 -1.56
C ARG A 92 9.47 5.20 -1.95
N PHE A 93 8.26 4.93 -2.45
CA PHE A 93 7.79 3.59 -2.81
C PHE A 93 7.32 3.52 -4.26
N LYS A 94 7.89 2.59 -5.03
CA LYS A 94 7.39 2.25 -6.36
C LYS A 94 6.35 1.15 -6.24
N VAL A 95 5.12 1.45 -6.64
CA VAL A 95 3.96 0.55 -6.57
C VAL A 95 3.42 0.30 -7.97
N LYS A 96 2.84 -0.88 -8.20
CA LYS A 96 2.15 -1.23 -9.44
C LYS A 96 0.66 -1.30 -9.16
N ALA A 97 -0.13 -0.50 -9.86
CA ALA A 97 -1.57 -0.44 -9.65
C ALA A 97 -2.33 -0.52 -10.99
N PRO A 98 -3.54 -1.11 -11.00
CA PRO A 98 -4.35 -1.19 -12.20
C PRO A 98 -4.95 0.18 -12.55
N ARG A 99 -5.18 0.39 -13.85
CA ARG A 99 -6.23 1.30 -14.32
C ARG A 99 -7.43 0.47 -14.73
N ILE A 100 -8.62 0.89 -14.35
CA ILE A 100 -9.86 0.13 -14.43
C ILE A 100 -10.75 0.79 -15.49
N ARG A 101 -11.34 -0.01 -16.39
CA ARG A 101 -12.25 0.50 -17.40
C ARG A 101 -13.52 1.04 -16.75
N CYS A 102 -14.07 2.12 -17.30
CA CYS A 102 -15.36 2.65 -16.87
C CYS A 102 -16.48 1.64 -17.17
N CYS A 103 -17.49 1.58 -16.31
CA CYS A 103 -18.68 0.78 -16.58
C CYS A 103 -19.56 1.48 -17.63
N ALA A 104 -20.39 0.71 -18.35
CA ALA A 104 -21.39 1.27 -19.25
C ALA A 104 -22.41 2.16 -18.52
N CYS A 105 -22.61 1.97 -17.21
CA CYS A 105 -23.42 2.88 -16.38
C CYS A 105 -22.89 4.33 -16.44
N ASN A 106 -21.56 4.49 -16.47
CA ASN A 106 -20.89 5.79 -16.57
C ASN A 106 -20.76 6.29 -18.02
N ALA A 107 -21.15 5.50 -19.03
CA ALA A 107 -21.13 5.93 -20.43
C ALA A 107 -22.31 6.85 -20.79
N LYS A 108 -23.33 6.94 -19.92
CA LYS A 108 -24.55 7.75 -20.14
C LYS A 108 -24.48 9.17 -19.55
N SER A 109 -23.45 9.48 -18.75
CA SER A 109 -23.22 10.85 -18.27
C SER A 109 -22.34 11.58 -19.28
N ASP A 110 -22.98 12.44 -20.08
CA ASP A 110 -22.47 13.16 -21.25
C ASP A 110 -21.35 14.20 -20.96
N VAL A 111 -20.59 14.05 -19.87
CA VAL A 111 -19.63 15.05 -19.41
C VAL A 111 -18.17 14.63 -19.60
N VAL A 112 -17.82 13.34 -19.61
CA VAL A 112 -16.49 12.92 -20.10
C VAL A 112 -16.57 11.45 -20.53
N LEU A 113 -16.22 11.15 -21.79
CA LEU A 113 -15.65 9.85 -22.17
C LEU A 113 -14.28 9.72 -21.45
N GLY A 114 -14.35 9.55 -20.13
CA GLY A 114 -13.17 9.53 -19.27
C GLY A 114 -12.37 8.28 -19.56
N GLY A 115 -11.07 8.46 -19.76
CA GLY A 115 -10.12 7.35 -19.84
C GLY A 115 -10.20 6.43 -18.60
N PRO A 116 -9.48 5.30 -18.60
CA PRO A 116 -9.58 4.32 -17.53
C PRO A 116 -9.28 4.94 -16.16
N LEU A 117 -10.13 4.65 -15.17
CA LEU A 117 -10.03 5.11 -13.79
C LEU A 117 -8.73 4.58 -13.17
N SER A 118 -7.93 5.46 -12.56
CA SER A 118 -6.78 5.04 -11.75
C SER A 118 -7.13 5.24 -10.27
N PRO A 119 -7.42 4.17 -9.51
CA PRO A 119 -7.83 4.30 -8.10
C PRO A 119 -6.83 5.11 -7.28
N LEU A 120 -5.53 4.87 -7.48
CA LEU A 120 -4.48 5.59 -6.75
C LEU A 120 -4.37 7.08 -7.10
N ALA A 121 -4.86 7.52 -8.27
CA ALA A 121 -4.87 8.95 -8.59
C ALA A 121 -5.84 9.73 -7.70
N ARG A 122 -6.89 9.06 -7.20
CA ARG A 122 -7.85 9.66 -6.27
C ARG A 122 -7.27 9.81 -4.87
N PHE A 123 -6.53 8.81 -4.39
CA PHE A 123 -5.95 8.82 -3.04
C PHE A 123 -4.64 9.60 -2.95
N PHE A 124 -3.84 9.61 -4.02
CA PHE A 124 -2.54 10.27 -4.08
C PHE A 124 -2.46 11.17 -5.32
N PRO A 125 -3.20 12.30 -5.34
CA PRO A 125 -3.21 13.21 -6.49
C PRO A 125 -1.80 13.74 -6.79
N ASP A 126 -1.08 14.15 -5.73
CA ASP A 126 0.27 14.71 -5.81
C ASP A 126 1.36 13.64 -5.72
N ARG A 127 0.96 12.36 -5.77
CA ARG A 127 1.86 11.20 -5.60
C ARG A 127 2.59 11.19 -4.26
N SER A 128 2.00 11.80 -3.24
CA SER A 128 2.51 11.82 -1.87
C SER A 128 1.41 11.58 -0.84
N THR A 129 1.77 11.13 0.36
CA THR A 129 0.87 11.21 1.52
C THR A 129 0.78 12.65 2.04
N PRO A 130 -0.28 13.03 2.78
CA PRO A 130 -0.49 14.41 3.21
C PRO A 130 0.60 15.01 4.11
N GLU A 131 1.41 14.17 4.76
CA GLU A 131 2.48 14.58 5.69
C GLU A 131 3.80 14.93 5.00
N MET A 132 3.87 14.81 3.67
CA MET A 132 4.99 15.25 2.83
C MET A 132 4.90 16.74 2.53
#